data_AF-A0A914ZTR8-F1
#
_entry.id   AF-A0A914ZTR8-F1
#
_cell.length_a   1.000
_cell.length_b   1.000
_cell.length_c   1.000
_cell.angle_alpha   90.00
_cell.angle_beta   90.00
_cell.angle_gamma   90.00
#
_symmetry.space_group_name_H-M   'P 1'
#
loop_
_entity.id
_entity.type
_entity.pdbx_description
1 polymer ?
#
loop_
_entity_poly.entity_id
_entity_poly.type
_entity_poly.pdbx_seq_one_letter_code
_entity_poly.pdbx_strand_id
1 'polypeptide(L)'
;VYTVKWNPNGKEFAACYGFMPARVTLYNLKGEAIFDLGEGPRNDVFYNRFGNILLVCGFGNIAAGKMEFWNMDERKEIIRV
;
A
#
# COMPACT_ATOMS: atom_id res chain seq x y z
N VAL A 1 12.99 1.76 4.18
CA VAL A 1 11.95 1.42 3.18
C VAL A 1 11.75 -0.07 3.27
N TYR A 2 10.52 -0.53 3.49
CA TYR A 2 10.21 -1.95 3.66
C TYR A 2 9.90 -2.63 2.32
N THR A 3 9.04 -2.01 1.51
CA THR A 3 8.63 -2.57 0.22
C THR A 3 8.25 -1.44 -0.76
N VAL A 4 8.44 -1.71 -2.05
CA VAL A 4 7.95 -0.87 -3.14
C VAL A 4 7.38 -1.80 -4.20
N LYS A 5 6.15 -1.55 -4.65
CA LYS A 5 5.50 -2.33 -5.70
C LYS A 5 4.94 -1.43 -6.77
N TRP A 6 5.21 -1.80 -8.01
CA TRP A 6 4.59 -1.20 -9.17
C TRP A 6 3.17 -1.71 -9.33
N ASN A 7 2.24 -0.80 -9.63
CA ASN A 7 0.93 -1.19 -10.11
C ASN A 7 1.10 -1.87 -11.48
N PRO A 8 0.46 -3.03 -11.74
CA PRO A 8 0.50 -3.72 -13.03
C PRO A 8 0.13 -2.85 -14.25
N ASN A 9 -0.60 -1.75 -14.03
CA ASN A 9 -0.90 -0.77 -15.08
C ASN A 9 0.32 0.06 -15.54
N GLY A 10 1.43 0.02 -14.80
CA GLY A 10 2.67 0.72 -15.11
C GLY A 10 2.62 2.25 -14.96
N LYS A 11 1.60 2.81 -14.32
CA LYS A 11 1.38 4.27 -14.21
C LYS A 11 1.61 4.83 -12.80
N GLU A 12 1.63 3.96 -11.80
CA GLU A 12 1.83 4.33 -10.40
C GLU A 12 2.53 3.20 -9.63
N PHE A 13 3.07 3.54 -8.46
CA PHE A 13 3.66 2.57 -7.54
C PHE A 13 3.36 2.94 -6.09
N ALA A 14 3.24 1.93 -5.23
CA ALA A 14 3.09 2.10 -3.79
C ALA A 14 4.42 1.84 -3.10
N ALA A 15 4.75 2.67 -2.11
CA ALA A 15 5.93 2.52 -1.27
C ALA A 15 5.54 2.48 0.20
N CYS A 16 6.05 1.50 0.93
CA CYS A 16 5.96 1.38 2.39
C CYS A 16 7.32 1.76 3.02
N TYR A 17 7.34 2.80 3.84
CA TYR A 17 8.58 3.37 4.38
C TYR A 17 8.39 4.08 5.71
N GLY A 18 9.49 4.55 6.30
CA GLY A 18 9.50 5.21 7.60
C GLY A 18 9.88 4.27 8.76
N PHE A 19 9.98 4.85 9.95
CA PHE A 19 10.09 4.10 11.20
C PHE A 19 8.72 3.51 11.55
N MET A 20 8.65 2.36 12.21
CA MET A 20 7.35 1.76 12.54
C MET A 20 6.59 2.63 13.56
N PRO A 21 5.28 2.89 13.38
CA PRO A 21 4.39 2.40 12.32
C PRO A 21 4.70 3.02 10.94
N ALA A 22 4.88 2.17 9.93
CA ALA A 22 5.30 2.60 8.61
C ALA A 22 4.18 3.33 7.86
N ARG A 23 4.56 4.28 7.01
CA ARG A 23 3.66 4.99 6.10
C ARG A 23 3.60 4.28 4.75
N VAL A 24 2.42 4.26 4.14
CA VAL A 24 2.23 3.75 2.77
C VAL A 24 1.70 4.84 1.89
N THR A 25 2.47 5.21 0.87
CA THR A 25 2.12 6.30 -0.05
C THR A 25 2.21 5.81 -1.49
N LEU A 26 1.28 6.25 -2.32
CA LEU A 26 1.29 6.07 -3.76
C LEU A 26 1.95 7.23 -4.45
N TYR A 27 2.71 6.90 -5.49
CA TYR A 27 3.41 7.86 -6.33
C TYR A 27 3.08 7.63 -7.81
N ASN A 28 3.06 8.71 -8.56
CA ASN A 28 3.00 8.65 -10.03
C ASN A 28 4.38 8.43 -10.66
N LEU A 29 4.44 8.34 -11.98
CA LEU A 29 5.70 8.19 -12.74
C LEU A 29 6.72 9.32 -12.55
N LYS A 30 6.28 10.49 -12.09
CA LYS A 30 7.15 11.64 -11.79
C LYS A 30 7.69 11.60 -10.35
N GLY A 31 7.27 10.62 -9.54
CA GLY A 31 7.62 10.54 -8.12
C GLY A 31 6.82 11.50 -7.23
N GLU A 32 5.70 12.04 -7.72
CA GLU A 32 4.81 12.89 -6.94
C GLU A 32 3.84 12.03 -6.14
N ALA A 33 3.64 12.35 -4.86
CA ALA A 33 2.70 11.63 -4.01
C ALA A 33 1.26 11.96 -4.43
N ILE A 34 0.51 10.94 -4.84
CA ILE A 34 -0.87 11.08 -5.33
C ILE A 34 -1.92 10.63 -4.31
N PHE A 35 -1.53 9.76 -3.37
CA PHE A 35 -2.42 9.28 -2.32
C PHE A 35 -1.60 8.75 -1.15
N ASP A 36 -2.01 9.07 0.08
CA ASP A 36 -1.36 8.60 1.31
C ASP A 36 -2.37 7.80 2.13
N LEU A 37 -2.01 6.56 2.44
CA LEU A 37 -2.82 5.66 3.26
C LEU A 37 -2.54 5.84 4.75
N GLY A 38 -1.64 6.78 5.11
CA GLY A 38 -1.26 7.09 6.46
C GLY A 38 -0.31 6.06 7.09
N GLU A 39 -0.05 6.26 8.38
CA GLU A 39 0.80 5.39 9.18
C GLU A 39 0.01 4.19 9.72
N GLY A 40 0.65 3.03 9.72
CA GLY A 40 0.09 1.82 10.30
C GLY A 40 1.14 0.76 10.56
N PRO A 41 0.81 -0.30 11.32
CA PRO A 41 1.70 -1.43 11.51
C PRO A 41 1.73 -2.27 10.21
N ARG A 42 2.39 -1.75 9.18
CA ARG A 42 2.40 -2.31 7.82
C ARG A 42 3.85 -2.50 7.40
N ASN A 43 4.15 -3.58 6.67
CA ASN A 43 5.49 -3.83 6.14
C ASN A 43 5.49 -4.32 4.70
N ASP A 44 4.35 -4.78 4.17
CA ASP A 44 4.26 -5.21 2.78
C ASP A 44 2.99 -4.72 2.08
N VAL A 45 3.05 -4.65 0.75
CA VAL A 45 1.95 -4.23 -0.11
C VAL A 45 1.89 -5.12 -1.35
N PHE A 46 0.68 -5.36 -1.86
CA PHE A 46 0.46 -6.20 -3.04
C PHE A 46 -0.66 -5.63 -3.89
N TYR A 47 -0.43 -5.54 -5.20
CA TYR A 47 -1.48 -5.26 -6.16
C TYR A 47 -2.12 -6.56 -6.65
N ASN A 48 -3.43 -6.54 -6.88
CA ASN A 48 -4.04 -7.58 -7.70
C ASN A 48 -3.60 -7.43 -9.17
N ARG A 49 -3.83 -8.45 -10.01
CA ARG A 49 -3.37 -8.45 -11.41
C ARG A 49 -3.94 -7.32 -12.26
N PHE A 50 -5.12 -6.82 -11.91
CA PHE A 50 -5.78 -5.73 -12.60
C PHE A 50 -5.30 -4.34 -12.16
N GLY A 51 -4.61 -4.25 -11.02
CA GLY A 51 -4.09 -2.99 -10.47
C GLY A 51 -5.13 -2.12 -9.78
N ASN A 52 -6.39 -2.57 -9.64
CA ASN A 52 -7.47 -1.80 -9.02
C ASN A 52 -7.67 -2.11 -7.52
N ILE A 53 -7.03 -3.16 -7.00
CA ILE A 53 -7.03 -3.50 -5.58
C ILE A 53 -5.59 -3.51 -5.06
N LEU A 54 -5.36 -2.79 -3.97
CA LEU A 54 -4.12 -2.82 -3.20
C LEU A 54 -4.38 -3.46 -1.84
N LEU A 55 -3.67 -4.53 -1.56
CA LEU A 55 -3.54 -5.10 -0.23
C LEU A 55 -2.38 -4.41 0.48
N VAL A 56 -2.63 -3.95 1.70
CA VAL A 56 -1.63 -3.42 2.61
C VAL A 56 -1.68 -4.25 3.89
N CYS A 57 -0.53 -4.73 4.35
CA CYS A 57 -0.52 -5.71 5.42
C CYS A 57 0.74 -5.62 6.29
N GLY A 58 0.60 -6.11 7.52
CA GLY A 58 1.69 -6.37 8.43
C GLY A 58 1.88 -7.88 8.59
N PHE A 59 2.94 -8.44 7.99
CA PHE A 59 3.32 -9.84 8.15
C PHE A 59 4.42 -10.04 9.20
N GLY A 60 4.55 -11.26 9.72
CA GLY A 60 5.54 -11.63 10.73
C GLY A 60 5.06 -11.30 12.14
N ASN A 61 5.90 -10.62 12.92
CA ASN A 61 5.55 -10.16 14.26
C ASN A 61 4.78 -8.82 14.27
N ILE A 62 4.48 -8.26 13.10
CA ILE A 62 3.85 -6.96 12.95
C ILE A 62 2.34 -7.15 12.75
N ALA A 63 1.55 -6.32 13.44
CA ALA A 63 0.10 -6.19 13.26
C ALA A 63 -0.77 -7.43 13.48
N ALA A 64 -0.22 -8.54 13.98
CA ALA A 64 -0.94 -9.80 14.14
C ALA A 64 -1.65 -10.26 12.84
N GLY A 65 -1.05 -9.97 11.67
CA GLY A 65 -1.61 -10.37 10.38
C GLY A 65 -2.78 -9.52 9.87
N LYS A 66 -2.96 -8.29 10.39
CA LYS A 66 -3.96 -7.36 9.85
C LYS A 66 -3.70 -7.05 8.38
N MET A 67 -4.78 -7.09 7.61
CA MET A 67 -4.81 -6.88 6.18
C MET A 67 -5.87 -5.85 5.82
N GLU A 68 -5.50 -4.89 5.01
CA GLU A 68 -6.37 -3.82 4.55
C GLU A 68 -6.42 -3.85 3.03
N PHE A 69 -7.63 -3.95 2.49
CA PHE A 69 -7.87 -3.95 1.06
C PHE A 69 -8.38 -2.59 0.64
N TRP A 70 -7.74 -2.00 -0.36
CA TRP A 70 -8.04 -0.67 -0.86
C TRP A 70 -8.49 -0.74 -2.32
N ASN A 71 -9.55 -0.01 -2.64
CA ASN A 71 -9.96 0.27 -4.01
C ASN A 71 -9.10 1.45 -4.52
N MET A 72 -8.34 1.19 -5.58
CA MET A 72 -7.39 2.15 -6.12
C MET A 72 -8.03 3.17 -7.06
N ASP A 73 -9.17 2.86 -7.65
CA ASP A 73 -9.90 3.79 -8.51
C ASP A 73 -10.63 4.83 -7.65
N GLU A 74 -11.25 4.39 -6.54
CA GLU A 74 -11.99 5.25 -5.62
C GLU A 74 -11.14 5.83 -4.48
N ARG A 75 -9.92 5.32 -4.30
CA ARG A 75 -9.01 5.66 -3.18
C ARG A 75 -9.68 5.47 -1.81
N LYS A 76 -10.40 4.36 -1.66
CA LYS A 76 -11.15 4.03 -0.44
C LYS A 76 -10.79 2.65 0.07
N GLU A 77 -10.80 2.51 1.40
CA GLU A 77 -10.71 1.21 2.05
C GLU A 77 -11.99 0.42 1.75
N ILE A 78 -11.82 -0.81 1.26
CA ILE A 78 -12.90 -1.76 1.00
C ILE A 78 -13.24 -2.49 2.30
N ILE A 79 -12.22 -3.08 2.92
CA ILE A 79 -12.35 -3.88 4.15
C ILE A 79 -11.00 -4.04 4.83
N ARG A 80 -11.05 -4.21 6.14
CA ARG A 80 -9.92 -4.60 6.98
C ARG A 80 -10.24 -5.88 7.74
N VAL A 81 -9.29 -6.82 7.70
CA VAL A 81 -9.32 -8.13 8.37
C VAL A 81 -8.20 -8.21 9.39
#